data_AF-A0A7W1KK84-F1
#
_entry.id   AF-A0A7W1KK84-F1
#
_cell.length_a   1.000
_cell.length_b   1.000
_cell.length_c   1.000
_cell.angle_alpha   90.00
_cell.angle_beta   90.00
_cell.angle_gamma   90.00
#
_symmetry.space_group_name_H-M   'P 1'
#
loop_
_entity.id
_entity.type
_entity.pdbx_description
1 polymer ?
#
loop_
_entity_poly.entity_id
_entity_poly.type
_entity_poly.pdbx_seq_one_letter_code
_entity_poly.pdbx_strand_id
1 'polypeptide(L)'
;GYAEFSRMFWDGRVSQASNGDFHTPAGVQLPAGLSGPLAAQAMFPVTTRLEMRGQVGDLDRFGVPNELAQPGDEERPAIWAALMNRILAIPEYVSLFQTAYPAVAPAELGFQHAANAIAAFEVAAFTSVNSPFDRYVRGDDGALAEPEKRGAILFFGKAACGSCHLGPHLTDQLFHGIGVPQVGPGMSPDEPEDRGLARVTASQTDQFRFRTPPLRNVELTGPWMHDGAYTTLEAAVLHYLDTDSALRSYDASQLREDLRASHLSDAAAVEALAASIDPLVQAPLTLSTGEVADILLFLRSLTDPGALDLGTTIPASVPSGLPVGD
;
A
#
# COMPACT_ATOMS: atom_id res chain seq x y z
N GLY A 1 -2.82 0.92 -14.82
CA GLY A 1 -3.78 1.30 -13.78
C GLY A 1 -5.07 0.61 -14.07
N TYR A 2 -5.68 0.01 -13.05
CA TYR A 2 -6.90 -0.78 -13.19
C TYR A 2 -8.06 0.01 -12.61
N ALA A 3 -9.12 0.22 -13.41
CA ALA A 3 -10.26 1.05 -13.03
C ALA A 3 -11.08 0.43 -11.88
N GLU A 4 -10.89 -0.86 -11.64
CA GLU A 4 -11.51 -1.63 -10.58
C GLU A 4 -10.99 -1.24 -9.19
N PHE A 5 -9.80 -0.63 -9.09
CA PHE A 5 -9.28 -0.17 -7.81
C PHE A 5 -10.03 1.07 -7.31
N SER A 6 -10.78 0.90 -6.22
CA SER A 6 -11.62 1.95 -5.63
C SER A 6 -11.30 2.24 -4.16
N ARG A 7 -10.33 1.53 -3.59
CA ARG A 7 -9.86 1.67 -2.20
C ARG A 7 -8.33 1.76 -2.19
N MET A 8 -7.81 2.78 -1.53
CA MET A 8 -6.38 3.05 -1.37
C MET A 8 -6.00 3.06 0.12
N PHE A 9 -4.70 2.92 0.39
CA PHE A 9 -4.16 2.62 1.73
C PHE A 9 -4.64 1.26 2.28
N TRP A 10 -4.01 0.83 3.39
CA TRP A 10 -4.37 -0.39 4.10
C TRP A 10 -5.69 -0.28 4.85
N ASP A 11 -6.01 0.90 5.39
CA ASP A 11 -7.25 1.16 6.15
C ASP A 11 -8.40 1.69 5.28
N GLY A 12 -8.16 1.91 3.98
CA GLY A 12 -9.20 2.38 3.07
C GLY A 12 -9.54 3.85 3.19
N ARG A 13 -8.72 4.65 3.90
CA ARG A 13 -9.04 6.05 4.18
C ARG A 13 -9.26 6.91 2.93
N VAL A 14 -8.71 6.49 1.78
CA VAL A 14 -9.02 7.07 0.47
C VAL A 14 -9.80 6.06 -0.35
N SER A 15 -10.98 6.46 -0.80
CA SER A 15 -11.83 5.64 -1.65
C SER A 15 -12.65 6.46 -2.62
N GLN A 16 -13.13 5.80 -3.68
CA GLN A 16 -14.06 6.38 -4.64
C GLN A 16 -15.37 5.58 -4.63
N ALA A 17 -16.49 6.29 -4.57
CA ALA A 17 -17.83 5.74 -4.71
C ALA A 17 -18.20 5.57 -6.19
N SER A 18 -19.25 4.78 -6.48
CA SER A 18 -19.67 4.49 -7.86
C SER A 18 -20.18 5.72 -8.62
N ASN A 19 -20.58 6.78 -7.92
CA ASN A 19 -20.96 8.06 -8.51
C ASN A 19 -19.74 8.97 -8.82
N GLY A 20 -18.52 8.51 -8.53
CA GLY A 20 -17.27 9.24 -8.74
C GLY A 20 -16.79 10.03 -7.53
N ASP A 21 -17.59 10.16 -6.47
CA ASP A 21 -17.23 10.95 -5.29
C ASP A 21 -16.10 10.29 -4.49
N PHE A 22 -15.17 11.11 -4.01
CA PHE A 22 -14.10 10.65 -3.14
C PHE A 22 -14.49 10.76 -1.67
N HIS A 23 -14.23 9.68 -0.92
CA HIS A 23 -14.21 9.72 0.53
C HIS A 23 -12.75 9.71 1.00
N THR A 24 -12.32 10.82 1.62
CA THR A 24 -10.94 11.02 2.07
C THR A 24 -10.88 11.77 3.38
N PRO A 25 -9.75 11.74 4.13
CA PRO A 25 -9.60 12.52 5.36
C PRO A 25 -9.63 14.04 5.13
N ALA A 26 -9.46 14.50 3.89
CA ALA A 26 -9.56 15.92 3.57
C ALA A 26 -11.02 16.41 3.45
N GLY A 27 -12.00 15.49 3.29
CA GLY A 27 -13.41 15.83 3.12
C GLY A 27 -13.61 16.88 2.02
N VAL A 28 -14.29 17.98 2.36
CA VAL A 28 -14.57 19.10 1.44
C VAL A 28 -13.32 19.91 1.03
N GLN A 29 -12.18 19.71 1.70
CA GLN A 29 -10.93 20.38 1.34
C GLN A 29 -10.25 19.74 0.13
N LEU A 30 -10.63 18.51 -0.25
CA LEU A 30 -10.07 17.83 -1.42
C LEU A 30 -10.45 18.59 -2.70
N PRO A 31 -9.48 19.04 -3.52
CA PRO A 31 -9.78 19.74 -4.75
C PRO A 31 -10.43 18.82 -5.79
N ALA A 32 -11.26 19.40 -6.66
CA ALA A 32 -11.80 18.72 -7.84
C ALA A 32 -10.70 18.47 -8.91
N GLY A 33 -11.01 17.65 -9.91
CA GLY A 33 -10.11 17.42 -11.05
C GLY A 33 -9.11 16.28 -10.87
N LEU A 34 -9.23 15.47 -9.82
CA LEU A 34 -8.46 14.25 -9.63
C LEU A 34 -8.94 13.14 -10.58
N SER A 35 -8.02 12.44 -11.23
CA SER A 35 -8.32 11.44 -12.27
C SER A 35 -8.86 10.12 -11.72
N GLY A 36 -8.73 9.88 -10.41
CA GLY A 36 -9.15 8.64 -9.77
C GLY A 36 -8.60 8.51 -8.35
N PRO A 37 -8.86 7.37 -7.69
CA PRO A 37 -8.50 7.17 -6.28
C PRO A 37 -6.99 7.14 -6.05
N LEU A 38 -6.20 6.76 -7.06
CA LEU A 38 -4.73 6.79 -6.97
C LEU A 38 -4.21 8.24 -6.95
N ALA A 39 -4.76 9.12 -7.79
CA ALA A 39 -4.44 10.54 -7.72
C ALA A 39 -4.90 11.15 -6.39
N ALA A 40 -6.08 10.76 -5.88
CA ALA A 40 -6.51 11.19 -4.56
C ALA A 40 -5.58 10.71 -3.45
N GLN A 41 -5.05 9.47 -3.53
CA GLN A 41 -4.07 8.93 -2.59
C GLN A 41 -2.78 9.76 -2.60
N ALA A 42 -2.27 10.13 -3.77
CA ALA A 42 -1.05 10.92 -3.94
C ALA A 42 -1.13 12.34 -3.31
N MET A 43 -2.34 12.80 -2.93
CA MET A 43 -2.53 14.06 -2.20
C MET A 43 -2.05 13.98 -0.74
N PHE A 44 -1.95 12.80 -0.13
CA PHE A 44 -1.80 12.68 1.34
C PHE A 44 -0.36 12.55 1.86
N PRO A 45 0.58 11.83 1.21
CA PRO A 45 1.94 11.70 1.74
C PRO A 45 2.66 13.03 1.98
N VAL A 46 2.36 14.02 1.13
CA VAL A 46 2.88 15.39 1.26
C VAL A 46 2.31 16.19 2.43
N THR A 47 1.25 15.70 3.07
CA THR A 47 0.59 16.37 4.19
C THR A 47 1.04 15.86 5.55
N THR A 48 1.65 14.68 5.62
CA THR A 48 2.05 14.09 6.90
C THR A 48 3.49 14.39 7.27
N ARG A 49 3.70 14.69 8.55
CA ARG A 49 5.01 15.03 9.12
C ARG A 49 5.97 13.85 9.16
N LEU A 50 5.44 12.62 9.15
CA LEU A 50 6.23 11.38 9.17
C LEU A 50 6.68 10.91 7.78
N GLU A 51 6.13 11.48 6.70
CA GLU A 51 6.47 11.12 5.32
C GLU A 51 7.17 12.32 4.65
N MET A 52 6.51 13.03 3.73
CA MET A 52 7.19 13.98 2.84
C MET A 52 7.20 15.43 3.35
N ARG A 53 6.39 15.77 4.37
CA ARG A 53 6.18 17.17 4.76
C ARG A 53 7.32 17.77 5.57
N GLY A 54 7.90 16.98 6.48
CA GLY A 54 8.86 17.44 7.49
C GLY A 54 8.23 18.07 8.74
N GLN A 55 9.09 18.42 9.69
CA GLN A 55 8.79 19.01 10.99
C GLN A 55 9.02 20.52 11.01
N VAL A 56 8.35 21.22 11.94
CA VAL A 56 8.56 22.66 12.12
C VAL A 56 10.01 22.92 12.53
N GLY A 57 10.68 23.79 11.77
CA GLY A 57 12.09 24.13 11.98
C GLY A 57 13.05 23.32 11.10
N ASP A 58 12.56 22.32 10.36
CA ASP A 58 13.39 21.62 9.38
C ASP A 58 13.88 22.59 8.30
N LEU A 59 15.10 22.30 7.82
CA LEU A 59 15.68 22.95 6.65
C LEU A 59 15.59 21.99 5.46
N ASP A 60 15.41 22.54 4.26
CA ASP A 60 15.56 21.79 3.03
C ASP A 60 17.04 21.44 2.76
N ARG A 61 17.29 20.72 1.67
CA ARG A 61 18.65 20.29 1.26
C ARG A 61 19.62 21.46 1.02
N PHE A 62 19.11 22.66 0.77
CA PHE A 62 19.90 23.86 0.53
C PHE A 62 20.07 24.72 1.79
N GLY A 63 19.57 24.26 2.94
CA GLY A 63 19.63 24.98 4.22
C GLY A 63 18.57 26.07 4.35
N VAL A 64 17.54 26.07 3.49
CA VAL A 64 16.44 27.04 3.53
C VAL A 64 15.33 26.49 4.45
N PRO A 65 14.68 27.31 5.28
CA PRO A 65 13.54 26.85 6.09
C PRO A 65 12.46 26.18 5.26
N ASN A 66 12.04 24.97 5.67
CA ASN A 66 11.00 24.22 4.97
C ASN A 66 9.63 24.86 5.18
N GLU A 67 9.11 25.52 4.15
CA GLU A 67 7.83 26.21 4.18
C GLU A 67 6.63 25.25 4.31
N LEU A 68 6.78 23.99 3.86
CA LEU A 68 5.71 22.98 3.92
C LEU A 68 5.39 22.54 5.35
N ALA A 69 6.35 22.69 6.26
CA ALA A 69 6.18 22.33 7.66
C ALA A 69 5.40 23.39 8.46
N GLN A 70 5.24 24.61 7.93
CA GLN A 70 4.68 25.76 8.65
C GLN A 70 3.16 25.71 8.88
N PRO A 71 2.32 25.27 7.92
CA PRO A 71 0.88 25.18 8.16
C PRO A 71 0.52 24.27 9.35
N GLY A 72 -0.71 24.35 9.86
CA GLY A 72 -1.27 23.35 10.77
C GLY A 72 -1.54 22.02 10.06
N ASP A 73 -1.71 20.95 10.83
CA ASP A 73 -1.90 19.58 10.28
C ASP A 73 -3.21 19.41 9.52
N GLU A 74 -4.22 20.21 9.87
CA GLU A 74 -5.51 20.23 9.17
C GLU A 74 -5.59 21.31 8.07
N GLU A 75 -4.53 22.11 7.86
CA GLU A 75 -4.48 23.15 6.82
C GLU A 75 -3.98 22.60 5.48
N ARG A 76 -4.56 21.48 5.03
CA ARG A 76 -4.12 20.73 3.84
C ARG A 76 -4.09 21.58 2.55
N PRO A 77 -5.07 22.45 2.27
CA PRO A 77 -5.00 23.38 1.14
C PRO A 77 -3.77 24.28 1.15
N ALA A 78 -3.33 24.76 2.32
CA ALA A 78 -2.15 25.60 2.43
C ALA A 78 -0.88 24.80 2.14
N ILE A 79 -0.80 23.55 2.61
CA ILE A 79 0.32 22.64 2.34
C ILE A 79 0.44 22.36 0.83
N TRP A 80 -0.68 21.97 0.19
CA TRP A 80 -0.72 21.71 -1.24
C TRP A 80 -0.40 22.93 -2.08
N ALA A 81 -0.90 24.11 -1.70
CA ALA A 81 -0.58 25.36 -2.38
C ALA A 81 0.91 25.72 -2.27
N ALA A 82 1.50 25.59 -1.08
CA ALA A 82 2.92 25.84 -0.87
C ALA A 82 3.79 24.88 -1.70
N LEU A 83 3.44 23.58 -1.73
CA LEU A 83 4.16 22.60 -2.53
C LEU A 83 4.02 22.88 -4.04
N MET A 84 2.83 23.23 -4.52
CA MET A 84 2.64 23.56 -5.92
C MET A 84 3.41 24.84 -6.30
N ASN A 85 3.48 25.84 -5.43
CA ASN A 85 4.31 27.03 -5.65
C ASN A 85 5.79 26.67 -5.77
N ARG A 86 6.30 25.76 -4.92
CA ARG A 86 7.68 25.25 -5.01
C ARG A 86 7.94 24.57 -6.34
N ILE A 87 7.01 23.75 -6.82
CA ILE A 87 7.09 23.06 -8.11
C ILE A 87 7.09 24.07 -9.28
N LEU A 88 6.19 25.05 -9.25
CA LEU A 88 6.05 26.06 -10.30
C LEU A 88 7.15 27.13 -10.29
N ALA A 89 7.98 27.18 -9.23
CA ALA A 89 9.19 28.01 -9.23
C ALA A 89 10.28 27.49 -10.19
N ILE A 90 10.13 26.26 -10.71
CA ILE A 90 11.05 25.65 -11.67
C ILE A 90 10.48 25.84 -13.09
N PRO A 91 11.13 26.64 -13.97
CA PRO A 91 10.57 27.00 -15.28
C PRO A 91 10.25 25.80 -16.18
N GLU A 92 11.06 24.74 -16.11
CA GLU A 92 10.83 23.53 -16.89
C GLU A 92 9.56 22.77 -16.42
N TYR A 93 9.27 22.71 -15.12
CA TYR A 93 8.01 22.14 -14.66
C TYR A 93 6.81 22.96 -15.13
N VAL A 94 6.90 24.29 -15.15
CA VAL A 94 5.82 25.14 -15.70
C VAL A 94 5.52 24.75 -17.16
N SER A 95 6.56 24.60 -17.99
CA SER A 95 6.42 24.18 -19.39
C SER A 95 5.78 22.79 -19.53
N LEU A 96 6.21 21.83 -18.71
CA LEU A 96 5.66 20.47 -18.69
C LEU A 96 4.18 20.47 -18.27
N PHE A 97 3.80 21.22 -17.24
CA PHE A 97 2.40 21.34 -16.81
C PHE A 97 1.54 22.03 -17.86
N GLN A 98 2.03 23.10 -18.50
CA GLN A 98 1.29 23.77 -19.59
C GLN A 98 1.08 22.84 -20.79
N THR A 99 2.03 21.94 -21.06
CA THR A 99 1.90 20.93 -22.11
C THR A 99 0.85 19.88 -21.74
N ALA A 100 0.85 19.41 -20.49
CA ALA A 100 -0.11 18.41 -20.01
C ALA A 100 -1.53 18.98 -19.82
N TYR A 101 -1.65 20.27 -19.46
CA TYR A 101 -2.89 20.96 -19.15
C TYR A 101 -3.00 22.29 -19.94
N PRO A 102 -3.10 22.25 -21.28
CA PRO A 102 -3.08 23.46 -22.11
C PRO A 102 -4.29 24.38 -21.90
N ALA A 103 -5.36 23.88 -21.29
CA ALA A 103 -6.57 24.63 -20.98
C ALA A 103 -6.57 25.25 -19.58
N VAL A 104 -5.53 25.02 -18.76
CA VAL A 104 -5.42 25.54 -17.39
C VAL A 104 -4.37 26.62 -17.35
N ALA A 105 -4.72 27.82 -16.87
CA ALA A 105 -3.74 28.88 -16.74
C ALA A 105 -2.70 28.50 -15.66
N PRO A 106 -1.42 28.92 -15.76
CA PRO A 106 -0.41 28.59 -14.75
C PRO A 106 -0.80 28.97 -13.31
N ALA A 107 -1.54 30.06 -13.11
CA ALA A 107 -2.03 30.50 -11.81
C ALA A 107 -3.18 29.64 -11.25
N GLU A 108 -3.80 28.80 -12.08
CA GLU A 108 -4.89 27.89 -11.71
C GLU A 108 -4.38 26.45 -11.47
N LEU A 109 -3.09 26.19 -11.74
CA LEU A 109 -2.47 24.91 -11.45
C LEU A 109 -2.37 24.70 -9.94
N GLY A 110 -3.21 23.81 -9.41
CA GLY A 110 -3.09 23.27 -8.05
C GLY A 110 -2.39 21.92 -7.99
N PHE A 111 -2.11 21.45 -6.77
CA PHE A 111 -1.39 20.20 -6.52
C PHE A 111 -2.10 18.95 -7.08
N GLN A 112 -3.42 18.98 -7.28
CA GLN A 112 -4.16 17.90 -7.94
C GLN A 112 -3.62 17.56 -9.34
N HIS A 113 -3.05 18.53 -10.06
CA HIS A 113 -2.43 18.30 -11.36
C HIS A 113 -1.13 17.51 -11.24
N ALA A 114 -0.35 17.78 -10.20
CA ALA A 114 0.85 17.02 -9.86
C ALA A 114 0.48 15.61 -9.36
N ALA A 115 -0.55 15.49 -8.52
CA ALA A 115 -1.06 14.20 -8.05
C ALA A 115 -1.58 13.32 -9.20
N ASN A 116 -2.25 13.91 -10.19
CA ASN A 116 -2.63 13.21 -11.42
C ASN A 116 -1.41 12.73 -12.23
N ALA A 117 -0.34 13.53 -12.28
CA ALA A 117 0.90 13.15 -12.97
C ALA A 117 1.62 12.00 -12.23
N ILE A 118 1.66 12.03 -10.89
CA ILE A 118 2.18 10.93 -10.06
C ILE A 118 1.38 9.66 -10.33
N ALA A 119 0.05 9.71 -10.24
CA ALA A 119 -0.80 8.56 -10.51
C ALA A 119 -0.63 8.01 -11.94
N ALA A 120 -0.49 8.90 -12.94
CA ALA A 120 -0.24 8.48 -14.32
C ALA A 120 1.11 7.76 -14.47
N PHE A 121 2.16 8.27 -13.81
CA PHE A 121 3.47 7.62 -13.76
C PHE A 121 3.38 6.25 -13.08
N GLU A 122 2.77 6.16 -11.89
CA GLU A 122 2.63 4.89 -11.17
C GLU A 122 1.87 3.85 -11.98
N VAL A 123 0.81 4.28 -12.66
CA VAL A 123 0.06 3.45 -13.60
C VAL A 123 0.93 2.96 -14.74
N ALA A 124 1.73 3.83 -15.36
CA ALA A 124 2.57 3.46 -16.50
C ALA A 124 3.75 2.57 -16.09
N ALA A 125 4.39 2.87 -14.97
CA ALA A 125 5.63 2.26 -14.50
C ALA A 125 5.40 0.93 -13.77
N PHE A 126 4.34 0.82 -12.97
CA PHE A 126 4.17 -0.29 -12.01
C PHE A 126 3.02 -1.25 -12.35
N THR A 127 2.32 -1.06 -13.47
CA THR A 127 1.32 -2.03 -13.90
C THR A 127 2.00 -3.30 -14.43
N SER A 128 1.88 -4.39 -13.69
CA SER A 128 2.38 -5.73 -14.05
C SER A 128 1.28 -6.60 -14.67
N VAL A 129 1.57 -7.22 -15.82
CA VAL A 129 0.61 -7.97 -16.66
C VAL A 129 1.22 -9.19 -17.37
N ASN A 130 2.48 -9.52 -17.10
CA ASN A 130 3.23 -10.51 -17.87
C ASN A 130 3.98 -11.55 -17.01
N SER A 131 3.52 -11.77 -15.77
CA SER A 131 4.01 -12.87 -14.93
C SER A 131 3.81 -14.24 -15.59
N PRO A 132 4.56 -15.29 -15.17
CA PRO A 132 4.29 -16.67 -15.56
C PRO A 132 2.81 -17.07 -15.46
N PHE A 133 2.14 -16.70 -14.36
CA PHE A 133 0.71 -16.94 -14.19
C PHE A 133 -0.15 -16.21 -15.25
N ASP A 134 0.17 -14.95 -15.58
CA ASP A 134 -0.56 -14.20 -16.62
C ASP A 134 -0.43 -14.82 -18.01
N ARG A 135 0.73 -15.38 -18.35
CA ARG A 135 0.93 -16.07 -19.62
C ARG A 135 0.16 -17.39 -19.66
N TYR A 136 0.18 -18.14 -18.55
CA TYR A 136 -0.57 -19.38 -18.41
C TYR A 136 -2.08 -19.17 -18.58
N VAL A 137 -2.66 -18.17 -17.90
CA VAL A 137 -4.09 -17.85 -18.03
C VAL A 137 -4.46 -17.40 -19.46
N ARG A 138 -3.51 -16.87 -20.23
CA ARG A 138 -3.68 -16.52 -21.65
C ARG A 138 -3.47 -17.69 -22.63
N GLY A 139 -3.22 -18.90 -22.12
CA GLY A 139 -3.13 -20.13 -22.92
C GLY A 139 -1.70 -20.61 -23.23
N ASP A 140 -0.67 -20.02 -22.61
CA ASP A 140 0.68 -20.58 -22.64
C ASP A 140 0.83 -21.66 -21.54
N ASP A 141 0.39 -22.89 -21.85
CA ASP A 141 0.42 -24.03 -20.91
C ASP A 141 1.82 -24.35 -20.36
N GLY A 142 2.87 -23.90 -21.06
CA GLY A 142 4.27 -24.05 -20.68
C GLY A 142 4.80 -22.95 -19.75
N ALA A 143 4.02 -21.91 -19.48
CA ALA A 143 4.45 -20.79 -18.64
C ALA A 143 4.53 -21.14 -17.15
N LEU A 144 3.81 -22.17 -16.69
CA LEU A 144 3.89 -22.70 -15.32
C LEU A 144 4.47 -24.11 -15.30
N ALA A 145 5.35 -24.35 -14.34
CA ALA A 145 5.81 -25.67 -13.97
C ALA A 145 4.75 -26.43 -13.17
N GLU A 146 4.82 -27.77 -13.16
CA GLU A 146 3.84 -28.62 -12.46
C GLU A 146 3.67 -28.29 -10.95
N PRO A 147 4.73 -28.01 -10.16
CA PRO A 147 4.56 -27.57 -8.78
C PRO A 147 3.79 -26.26 -8.62
N GLU A 148 3.99 -25.30 -9.51
CA GLU A 148 3.28 -24.01 -9.49
C GLU A 148 1.80 -24.22 -9.81
N LYS A 149 1.47 -25.13 -10.74
CA LYS A 149 0.08 -25.52 -11.02
C LYS A 149 -0.58 -26.18 -9.82
N ARG A 150 0.12 -27.09 -9.12
CA ARG A 150 -0.38 -27.68 -7.86
C ARG A 150 -0.61 -26.61 -6.80
N GLY A 151 0.32 -25.67 -6.67
CA GLY A 151 0.20 -24.50 -5.80
C GLY A 151 -1.04 -23.67 -6.10
N ALA A 152 -1.32 -23.38 -7.37
CA ALA A 152 -2.52 -22.66 -7.79
C ALA A 152 -3.81 -23.42 -7.42
N ILE A 153 -3.85 -24.75 -7.62
CA ILE A 153 -4.99 -25.59 -7.25
C ILE A 153 -5.22 -25.57 -5.73
N LEU A 154 -4.15 -25.61 -4.93
CA LEU A 154 -4.24 -25.47 -3.48
C LEU A 154 -4.77 -24.09 -3.10
N PHE A 155 -4.19 -23.03 -3.68
CA PHE A 155 -4.50 -21.63 -3.41
C PHE A 155 -5.98 -21.29 -3.65
N PHE A 156 -6.53 -21.70 -4.80
CA PHE A 156 -7.94 -21.47 -5.15
C PHE A 156 -8.90 -22.55 -4.60
N GLY A 157 -8.36 -23.59 -3.95
CA GLY A 157 -9.11 -24.72 -3.44
C GLY A 157 -8.90 -24.93 -1.95
N LYS A 158 -8.15 -25.99 -1.60
CA LYS A 158 -7.99 -26.48 -0.22
C LYS A 158 -7.50 -25.41 0.77
N ALA A 159 -6.60 -24.53 0.34
CA ALA A 159 -6.01 -23.50 1.20
C ALA A 159 -6.89 -22.25 1.35
N ALA A 160 -7.98 -22.15 0.57
CA ALA A 160 -8.96 -21.07 0.61
C ALA A 160 -8.41 -19.63 0.42
N CYS A 161 -7.15 -19.46 0.00
CA CYS A 161 -6.54 -18.14 -0.23
C CYS A 161 -7.33 -17.31 -1.26
N GLY A 162 -7.88 -17.99 -2.28
CA GLY A 162 -8.74 -17.40 -3.30
C GLY A 162 -10.11 -16.89 -2.81
N SER A 163 -10.44 -17.02 -1.52
CA SER A 163 -11.67 -16.43 -0.93
C SER A 163 -11.60 -14.91 -0.85
N CYS A 164 -10.41 -14.35 -0.58
CA CYS A 164 -10.14 -12.90 -0.59
C CYS A 164 -9.19 -12.50 -1.74
N HIS A 165 -8.27 -13.38 -2.14
CA HIS A 165 -7.30 -13.11 -3.20
C HIS A 165 -7.77 -13.64 -4.57
N LEU A 166 -8.80 -13.03 -5.13
CA LEU A 166 -9.41 -13.44 -6.39
C LEU A 166 -9.29 -12.41 -7.52
N GLY A 167 -9.73 -12.84 -8.70
CA GLY A 167 -9.77 -12.02 -9.90
C GLY A 167 -8.38 -11.71 -10.48
N PRO A 168 -8.32 -10.82 -11.48
CA PRO A 168 -7.08 -10.52 -12.19
C PRO A 168 -5.98 -9.90 -11.30
N HIS A 169 -6.31 -9.32 -10.15
CA HIS A 169 -5.35 -8.67 -9.26
C HIS A 169 -5.10 -9.43 -7.96
N LEU A 170 -5.75 -10.57 -7.77
CA LEU A 170 -5.66 -11.39 -6.56
C LEU A 170 -5.97 -10.55 -5.31
N THR A 171 -7.09 -9.83 -5.36
CA THR A 171 -7.63 -9.01 -4.28
C THR A 171 -9.11 -8.74 -4.53
N ASP A 172 -9.91 -8.83 -3.48
CA ASP A 172 -11.30 -8.36 -3.44
C ASP A 172 -11.45 -6.89 -3.03
N GLN A 173 -10.35 -6.26 -2.60
CA GLN A 173 -10.30 -4.92 -1.99
C GLN A 173 -11.19 -4.76 -0.75
N LEU A 174 -11.62 -5.85 -0.13
CA LEU A 174 -12.37 -5.87 1.12
C LEU A 174 -11.42 -5.83 2.32
N PHE A 175 -11.99 -5.74 3.52
CA PHE A 175 -11.25 -5.52 4.77
C PHE A 175 -11.44 -6.69 5.73
N HIS A 176 -10.33 -7.33 6.09
CA HIS A 176 -10.31 -8.52 6.93
C HIS A 176 -9.36 -8.35 8.10
N GLY A 177 -9.77 -8.85 9.26
CA GLY A 177 -8.90 -9.00 10.42
C GLY A 177 -8.31 -10.39 10.38
N ILE A 178 -7.00 -10.51 10.13
CA ILE A 178 -6.35 -11.82 10.03
C ILE A 178 -5.49 -12.15 11.26
N GLY A 179 -5.56 -11.33 12.32
CA GLY A 179 -4.77 -11.54 13.54
C GLY A 179 -3.28 -11.28 13.37
N VAL A 180 -2.87 -10.31 12.55
CA VAL A 180 -1.44 -9.92 12.45
C VAL A 180 -1.01 -9.26 13.77
N PRO A 181 0.07 -9.73 14.42
CA PRO A 181 0.59 -9.10 15.64
C PRO A 181 0.94 -7.64 15.37
N GLN A 182 0.70 -6.76 16.33
CA GLN A 182 0.94 -5.32 16.15
C GLN A 182 2.42 -4.99 16.38
N VAL A 183 3.09 -4.49 15.34
CA VAL A 183 4.48 -4.02 15.38
C VAL A 183 4.55 -2.54 14.96
N GLY A 184 5.32 -1.74 15.69
CA GLY A 184 5.61 -0.35 15.34
C GLY A 184 5.10 0.66 16.37
N PRO A 185 5.19 1.97 16.06
CA PRO A 185 4.87 3.03 17.01
C PRO A 185 3.36 3.26 17.21
N GLY A 186 2.50 2.48 16.55
CA GLY A 186 1.08 2.74 16.48
C GLY A 186 0.74 3.94 15.59
N MET A 187 -0.41 4.56 15.86
CA MET A 187 -0.89 5.71 15.09
C MET A 187 -0.58 7.05 15.76
N SER A 188 -0.45 7.05 17.09
CA SER A 188 -0.02 8.21 17.89
C SER A 188 0.42 7.74 19.30
N PRO A 189 1.05 8.59 20.12
CA PRO A 189 1.35 8.25 21.52
C PRO A 189 0.14 7.80 22.34
N ASP A 190 -1.06 8.28 22.00
CA ASP A 190 -2.33 7.94 22.67
C ASP A 190 -3.08 6.78 21.96
N GLU A 191 -2.62 6.37 20.78
CA GLU A 191 -3.15 5.25 19.99
C GLU A 191 -1.99 4.30 19.61
N PRO A 192 -1.51 3.49 20.56
CA PRO A 192 -0.37 2.60 20.34
C PRO A 192 -0.69 1.47 19.34
N GLU A 193 -1.97 1.19 19.09
CA GLU A 193 -2.43 0.16 18.15
C GLU A 193 -2.88 0.78 16.81
N ASP A 194 -2.62 0.10 15.69
CA ASP A 194 -3.27 0.42 14.42
C ASP A 194 -4.61 -0.32 14.33
N ARG A 195 -5.69 0.40 14.60
CA ARG A 195 -7.06 -0.14 14.51
C ARG A 195 -7.57 -0.31 13.08
N GLY A 196 -6.78 0.00 12.05
CA GLY A 196 -7.11 -0.22 10.65
C GLY A 196 -8.38 0.52 10.21
N LEU A 197 -9.29 -0.19 9.52
CA LEU A 197 -10.54 0.34 9.00
C LEU A 197 -11.39 1.08 10.06
N ALA A 198 -11.36 0.67 11.32
CA ALA A 198 -12.10 1.34 12.40
C ALA A 198 -11.70 2.81 12.58
N ARG A 199 -10.50 3.22 12.15
CA ARG A 199 -10.07 4.63 12.17
C ARG A 199 -10.79 5.48 11.13
N VAL A 200 -11.34 4.84 10.10
CA VAL A 200 -12.12 5.47 9.03
C VAL A 200 -13.61 5.41 9.34
N THR A 201 -14.11 4.28 9.84
CA THR A 201 -15.55 4.06 10.06
C THR A 201 -16.03 4.45 11.45
N ALA A 202 -15.09 4.62 12.41
CA ALA A 202 -15.36 4.75 13.84
C ALA A 202 -16.14 3.57 14.45
N SER A 203 -16.18 2.41 13.76
CA SER A 203 -16.88 1.22 14.22
C SER A 203 -15.95 0.27 14.99
N GLN A 204 -16.41 -0.19 16.15
CA GLN A 204 -15.73 -1.21 16.95
C GLN A 204 -15.64 -2.56 16.24
N THR A 205 -16.58 -2.87 15.33
CA THR A 205 -16.59 -4.13 14.56
C THR A 205 -15.55 -4.17 13.45
N ASP A 206 -14.99 -3.01 13.10
CA ASP A 206 -14.02 -2.86 12.01
C ASP A 206 -12.57 -2.80 12.50
N GLN A 207 -12.35 -3.08 13.79
CA GLN A 207 -11.02 -3.00 14.37
C GLN A 207 -10.09 -4.06 13.78
N PHE A 208 -8.85 -3.64 13.54
CA PHE A 208 -7.76 -4.46 13.04
C PHE A 208 -8.05 -5.09 11.67
N ARG A 209 -9.02 -4.53 10.94
CA ARG A 209 -9.31 -4.94 9.57
C ARG A 209 -8.52 -4.09 8.58
N PHE A 210 -7.82 -4.76 7.68
CA PHE A 210 -7.03 -4.12 6.64
C PHE A 210 -7.44 -4.64 5.26
N ARG A 211 -7.26 -3.79 4.26
CA ARG A 211 -7.59 -4.08 2.87
C ARG A 211 -6.75 -5.25 2.38
N THR A 212 -7.39 -6.23 1.73
CA THR A 212 -6.70 -7.31 1.03
C THR A 212 -5.73 -6.73 -0.01
N PRO A 213 -4.40 -6.87 0.12
CA PRO A 213 -3.46 -6.35 -0.86
C PRO A 213 -3.48 -7.23 -2.13
N PRO A 214 -3.23 -6.67 -3.32
CA PRO A 214 -2.96 -7.48 -4.50
C PRO A 214 -1.69 -8.33 -4.30
N LEU A 215 -1.67 -9.56 -4.82
CA LEU A 215 -0.51 -10.47 -4.66
C LEU A 215 0.46 -10.47 -5.86
N ARG A 216 0.25 -9.60 -6.85
CA ARG A 216 1.21 -9.43 -7.96
C ARG A 216 2.55 -8.96 -7.39
N ASN A 217 3.64 -9.62 -7.81
CA ASN A 217 5.00 -9.37 -7.32
C ASN A 217 5.21 -9.55 -5.80
N VAL A 218 4.34 -10.29 -5.10
CA VAL A 218 4.39 -10.44 -3.62
C VAL A 218 5.74 -10.96 -3.10
N GLU A 219 6.50 -11.71 -3.91
CA GLU A 219 7.84 -12.18 -3.55
C GLU A 219 8.87 -11.05 -3.38
N LEU A 220 8.66 -9.90 -4.05
CA LEU A 220 9.62 -8.80 -4.10
C LEU A 220 9.37 -7.72 -3.05
N THR A 221 8.25 -7.78 -2.32
CA THR A 221 7.73 -6.65 -1.54
C THR A 221 7.74 -6.92 -0.04
N GLY A 222 8.71 -7.72 0.43
CA GLY A 222 8.93 -7.92 1.85
C GLY A 222 9.44 -6.64 2.55
N PRO A 223 9.31 -6.54 3.90
CA PRO A 223 8.60 -7.48 4.78
C PRO A 223 7.07 -7.44 4.55
N TRP A 224 6.37 -8.47 5.04
CA TRP A 224 4.96 -8.72 4.72
C TRP A 224 3.99 -8.32 5.85
N MET A 225 2.72 -8.16 5.45
CA MET A 225 1.60 -7.57 6.21
C MET A 225 1.62 -6.04 6.25
N HIS A 226 0.60 -5.43 6.87
CA HIS A 226 0.42 -3.97 6.89
C HIS A 226 1.53 -3.22 7.63
N ASP A 227 2.16 -3.87 8.60
CA ASP A 227 3.18 -3.34 9.50
C ASP A 227 4.56 -4.01 9.33
N GLY A 228 4.69 -4.95 8.39
CA GLY A 228 5.94 -5.66 8.14
C GLY A 228 6.31 -6.70 9.21
N ALA A 229 5.33 -7.26 9.94
CA ALA A 229 5.57 -8.24 10.98
C ALA A 229 6.36 -9.49 10.52
N TYR A 230 6.20 -9.93 9.26
CA TYR A 230 6.90 -11.12 8.77
C TYR A 230 8.05 -10.78 7.85
N THR A 231 9.24 -11.32 8.13
CA THR A 231 10.47 -11.07 7.35
C THR A 231 10.71 -12.06 6.23
N THR A 232 9.85 -13.08 6.09
CA THR A 232 9.85 -14.01 4.95
C THR A 232 8.43 -14.26 4.45
N LEU A 233 8.28 -14.46 3.14
CA LEU A 233 6.98 -14.82 2.55
C LEU A 233 6.45 -16.14 3.12
N GLU A 234 7.34 -17.08 3.42
CA GLU A 234 6.97 -18.35 4.07
C GLU A 234 6.35 -18.12 5.44
N ALA A 235 6.92 -17.27 6.30
CA ALA A 235 6.33 -16.95 7.60
C ALA A 235 4.96 -16.28 7.45
N ALA A 236 4.79 -15.41 6.46
CA ALA A 236 3.49 -14.80 6.14
C ALA A 236 2.45 -15.84 5.66
N VAL A 237 2.84 -16.87 4.92
CA VAL A 237 1.95 -17.98 4.53
C VAL A 237 1.63 -18.89 5.73
N LEU A 238 2.63 -19.20 6.56
CA LEU A 238 2.46 -20.05 7.74
C LEU A 238 1.51 -19.44 8.78
N HIS A 239 1.44 -18.11 8.86
CA HIS A 239 0.45 -17.38 9.67
C HIS A 239 -0.99 -17.86 9.43
N TYR A 240 -1.36 -18.11 8.18
CA TYR A 240 -2.71 -18.53 7.81
C TYR A 240 -3.04 -19.99 8.16
N LEU A 241 -2.05 -20.81 8.55
CA LEU A 241 -2.34 -22.19 8.97
C LEU A 241 -3.15 -22.23 10.27
N ASP A 242 -2.89 -21.29 11.17
CA ASP A 242 -3.64 -21.08 12.41
C ASP A 242 -3.38 -19.64 12.88
N THR A 243 -4.23 -18.71 12.49
CA THR A 243 -4.01 -17.27 12.74
C THR A 243 -4.04 -16.91 14.23
N ASP A 244 -4.87 -17.61 15.02
CA ASP A 244 -4.94 -17.37 16.47
C ASP A 244 -3.66 -17.90 17.15
N SER A 245 -3.23 -19.11 16.81
CA SER A 245 -1.98 -19.67 17.35
C SER A 245 -0.77 -18.84 16.91
N ALA A 246 -0.71 -18.43 15.63
CA ALA A 246 0.37 -17.63 15.08
C ALA A 246 0.48 -16.25 15.74
N LEU A 247 -0.65 -15.60 16.01
CA LEU A 247 -0.70 -14.35 16.79
C LEU A 247 -0.14 -14.56 18.20
N ARG A 248 -0.65 -15.56 18.92
CA ARG A 248 -0.32 -15.79 20.34
C ARG A 248 1.11 -16.28 20.56
N SER A 249 1.70 -16.93 19.57
CA SER A 249 3.05 -17.48 19.61
C SER A 249 4.07 -16.70 18.78
N TYR A 250 3.71 -15.49 18.35
CA TYR A 250 4.56 -14.67 17.49
C TYR A 250 5.95 -14.44 18.08
N ASP A 251 6.98 -14.78 17.31
CA ASP A 251 8.38 -14.58 17.69
C ASP A 251 8.90 -13.26 17.12
N ALA A 252 8.98 -12.23 17.97
CA ALA A 252 9.52 -10.93 17.62
C ALA A 252 11.05 -10.96 17.34
N SER A 253 11.76 -12.06 17.62
CA SER A 253 13.19 -12.19 17.32
C SER A 253 13.50 -12.11 15.82
N GLN A 254 12.52 -12.43 14.98
CA GLN A 254 12.61 -12.30 13.52
C GLN A 254 12.71 -10.86 13.03
N LEU A 255 12.27 -9.89 13.85
CA LEU A 255 12.33 -8.46 13.52
C LEU A 255 13.77 -7.94 13.68
N ARG A 256 14.05 -6.82 13.00
CA ARG A 256 15.23 -6.01 13.28
C ARG A 256 15.27 -5.61 14.75
N GLU A 257 16.46 -5.57 15.33
CA GLU A 257 16.67 -5.32 16.76
C GLU A 257 15.99 -4.04 17.25
N ASP A 258 16.04 -2.96 16.46
CA ASP A 258 15.45 -1.67 16.76
C ASP A 258 13.90 -1.67 16.77
N LEU A 259 13.28 -2.68 16.15
CA LEU A 259 11.82 -2.82 16.09
C LEU A 259 11.26 -3.79 17.14
N ARG A 260 12.09 -4.64 17.75
CA ARG A 260 11.60 -5.69 18.67
C ARG A 260 10.83 -5.12 19.86
N ALA A 261 11.26 -3.96 20.38
CA ALA A 261 10.60 -3.28 21.49
C ALA A 261 9.23 -2.67 21.12
N SER A 262 8.93 -2.56 19.83
CA SER A 262 7.66 -2.02 19.32
C SER A 262 6.57 -3.08 19.13
N HIS A 263 6.87 -4.36 19.36
CA HIS A 263 5.86 -5.42 19.36
C HIS A 263 4.96 -5.30 20.58
N LEU A 264 3.66 -5.12 20.36
CA LEU A 264 2.66 -5.07 21.43
C LEU A 264 2.29 -6.48 21.88
N SER A 265 2.96 -6.97 22.92
CA SER A 265 2.73 -8.28 23.51
C SER A 265 1.82 -8.26 24.76
N ASP A 266 1.11 -7.15 25.00
CA ASP A 266 0.17 -7.07 26.13
C ASP A 266 -0.97 -8.06 25.95
N ALA A 267 -1.31 -8.80 27.02
CA ALA A 267 -2.30 -9.86 26.94
C ALA A 267 -3.70 -9.35 26.56
N ALA A 268 -4.11 -8.17 27.03
CA ALA A 268 -5.43 -7.63 26.69
C ALA A 268 -5.49 -7.17 25.23
N ALA A 269 -4.42 -6.57 24.72
CA ALA A 269 -4.29 -6.22 23.30
C ALA A 269 -4.34 -7.46 22.39
N VAL A 270 -3.59 -8.51 22.75
CA VAL A 270 -3.59 -9.79 22.02
C VAL A 270 -4.97 -10.44 22.02
N GLU A 271 -5.69 -10.45 23.14
CA GLU A 271 -7.06 -10.97 23.19
C GLU A 271 -8.03 -10.13 22.35
N ALA A 272 -7.91 -8.80 22.37
CA ALA A 272 -8.76 -7.92 21.57
C ALA A 272 -8.56 -8.16 20.07
N LEU A 273 -7.30 -8.32 19.64
CA LEU A 273 -6.95 -8.64 18.27
C LEU A 273 -7.43 -10.06 17.88
N ALA A 274 -7.22 -11.06 18.73
CA ALA A 274 -7.71 -12.42 18.51
C ALA A 274 -9.24 -12.47 18.34
N ALA A 275 -9.98 -11.69 19.14
CA ALA A 275 -11.43 -11.57 19.05
C ALA A 275 -11.91 -10.90 17.75
N SER A 276 -11.03 -10.18 17.05
CA SER A 276 -11.33 -9.49 15.78
C SER A 276 -11.05 -10.35 14.54
N ILE A 277 -10.47 -11.54 14.70
CA ILE A 277 -10.12 -12.43 13.58
C ILE A 277 -11.37 -12.80 12.79
N ASP A 278 -11.29 -12.61 11.47
CA ASP A 278 -12.37 -12.86 10.54
C ASP A 278 -12.71 -14.37 10.53
N PRO A 279 -13.99 -14.75 10.64
CA PRO A 279 -14.42 -16.14 10.57
C PRO A 279 -13.92 -16.89 9.33
N LEU A 280 -13.59 -16.19 8.24
CA LEU A 280 -13.01 -16.78 7.03
C LEU A 280 -11.64 -17.43 7.24
N VAL A 281 -10.86 -16.99 8.23
CA VAL A 281 -9.51 -17.51 8.53
C VAL A 281 -9.36 -18.06 9.95
N GLN A 282 -10.44 -18.06 10.73
CA GLN A 282 -10.41 -18.49 12.14
C GLN A 282 -10.23 -20.01 12.30
N ALA A 283 -10.67 -20.81 11.33
CA ALA A 283 -10.54 -22.26 11.39
C ALA A 283 -9.12 -22.70 10.93
N PRO A 284 -8.39 -23.50 11.72
CA PRO A 284 -7.06 -23.95 11.33
C PRO A 284 -7.06 -24.74 10.02
N LEU A 285 -6.07 -24.47 9.17
CA LEU A 285 -5.84 -25.16 7.91
C LEU A 285 -4.77 -26.25 8.08
N THR A 286 -5.08 -27.46 7.61
CA THR A 286 -4.10 -28.56 7.58
C THR A 286 -3.47 -28.68 6.20
N LEU A 287 -2.28 -28.11 6.06
CA LEU A 287 -1.41 -28.27 4.88
C LEU A 287 -0.12 -28.99 5.27
N SER A 288 0.32 -29.91 4.42
CA SER A 288 1.66 -30.51 4.55
C SER A 288 2.74 -29.51 4.15
N THR A 289 3.98 -29.74 4.58
CA THR A 289 5.14 -28.95 4.15
C THR A 289 5.28 -28.89 2.63
N GLY A 290 4.97 -29.98 1.93
CA GLY A 290 4.98 -30.02 0.46
C GLY A 290 3.90 -29.13 -0.17
N GLU A 291 2.71 -29.10 0.42
CA GLU A 291 1.62 -28.22 -0.04
C GLU A 291 1.95 -26.74 0.20
N VAL A 292 2.56 -26.39 1.33
CA VAL A 292 3.04 -25.03 1.61
C VAL A 292 4.11 -24.62 0.60
N ALA A 293 5.06 -25.51 0.30
CA ALA A 293 6.09 -25.26 -0.71
C ALA A 293 5.51 -25.04 -2.11
N ASP A 294 4.53 -25.84 -2.52
CA ASP A 294 3.83 -25.67 -3.80
C ASP A 294 3.08 -24.32 -3.85
N ILE A 295 2.42 -23.88 -2.76
CA ILE A 295 1.79 -22.56 -2.67
C ILE A 295 2.82 -21.44 -2.83
N LEU A 296 3.96 -21.53 -2.15
CA LEU A 296 5.04 -20.55 -2.29
C LEU A 296 5.51 -20.47 -3.75
N LEU A 297 5.71 -21.60 -4.42
CA LEU A 297 6.07 -21.62 -5.85
C LEU A 297 5.00 -20.95 -6.72
N PHE A 298 3.72 -21.17 -6.45
CA PHE A 298 2.66 -20.43 -7.12
C PHE A 298 2.76 -18.91 -6.88
N LEU A 299 3.00 -18.46 -5.64
CA LEU A 299 3.16 -17.04 -5.34
C LEU A 299 4.35 -16.42 -6.10
N ARG A 300 5.46 -17.16 -6.26
CA ARG A 300 6.60 -16.73 -7.10
C ARG A 300 6.22 -16.56 -8.57
N SER A 301 5.33 -17.42 -9.07
CA SER A 301 4.84 -17.35 -10.45
C SER A 301 4.00 -16.09 -10.75
N LEU A 302 3.65 -15.31 -9.72
CA LEU A 302 2.97 -14.02 -9.82
C LEU A 302 3.93 -12.84 -10.03
N THR A 303 5.25 -13.09 -10.04
CA THR A 303 6.26 -12.08 -10.27
C THR A 303 6.40 -11.80 -11.76
N ASP A 304 6.15 -10.55 -12.16
CA ASP A 304 6.40 -10.08 -13.51
C ASP A 304 7.91 -9.91 -13.72
N PRO A 305 8.52 -10.51 -14.75
CA PRO A 305 9.95 -10.31 -15.02
C PRO A 305 10.33 -8.83 -15.17
N GLY A 306 9.41 -7.98 -15.66
CA GLY A 306 9.65 -6.54 -15.76
C GLY A 306 9.72 -5.81 -14.41
N ALA A 307 9.21 -6.41 -13.33
CA ALA A 307 9.28 -5.84 -11.99
C ALA A 307 10.64 -6.08 -11.29
N LEU A 308 11.49 -6.95 -11.85
CA LEU A 308 12.82 -7.24 -11.30
C LEU A 308 13.84 -6.13 -11.60
N ASP A 309 13.59 -5.33 -12.64
CA ASP A 309 14.47 -4.22 -13.03
C ASP A 309 13.62 -2.99 -13.42
N LEU A 310 13.54 -2.05 -12.49
CA LEU A 310 12.87 -0.76 -12.67
C LEU A 310 13.84 0.34 -13.12
N GLY A 311 15.07 0.01 -13.53
CA GLY A 311 16.07 1.01 -13.93
C GLY A 311 15.60 1.91 -15.09
N THR A 312 14.73 1.39 -15.96
CA THR A 312 14.12 2.17 -17.05
C THR A 312 13.09 3.20 -16.60
N THR A 313 12.56 3.10 -15.37
CA THR A 313 11.63 4.09 -14.80
C THR A 313 12.35 5.26 -14.13
N ILE A 314 13.67 5.16 -13.94
CA ILE A 314 14.48 6.19 -13.30
C ILE A 314 15.00 7.16 -14.37
N PRO A 315 14.63 8.45 -14.33
CA PRO A 315 15.11 9.42 -15.32
C PRO A 315 16.59 9.73 -15.12
N ALA A 316 17.30 10.10 -16.19
CA ALA A 316 18.71 10.50 -16.10
C ALA A 316 18.93 11.80 -15.28
N SER A 317 17.92 12.66 -15.23
CA SER A 317 17.90 13.91 -14.46
C SER A 317 16.47 14.35 -14.23
N VAL A 318 16.26 15.20 -13.22
CA VAL A 318 14.96 15.86 -12.97
C VAL A 318 15.07 17.38 -13.19
N PRO A 319 13.99 18.06 -13.60
CA PRO A 319 13.96 19.51 -13.82
C PRO A 319 14.43 20.37 -12.64
N SER A 320 14.32 19.86 -11.41
CA SER A 320 14.83 20.54 -10.20
C SER A 320 16.37 20.56 -10.11
N GLY A 321 17.07 19.78 -10.93
CA GLY A 321 18.51 19.57 -10.84
C GLY A 321 18.96 18.76 -9.62
N LEU A 322 18.01 18.22 -8.84
CA LEU A 322 18.33 17.30 -7.75
C LEU A 322 18.92 16.00 -8.33
N PRO A 323 19.86 15.35 -7.62
CA PRO A 323 20.38 14.05 -8.04
C PRO A 323 19.24 13.03 -8.11
N VAL A 324 19.29 12.16 -9.12
CA VAL A 324 18.37 11.04 -9.28
C VAL A 324 19.12 9.76 -8.91
N GLY A 325 18.56 8.98 -8.00
CA GLY A 325 19.20 7.81 -7.38
C GLY A 325 19.87 8.15 -6.05
N ASP A 326 20.11 7.11 -5.26
CA ASP A 326 20.83 7.15 -3.97
C ASP A 326 22.35 7.07 -4.17
#